data_AF-A0A358D996-F1
#
_entry.id   AF-A0A358D996-F1
#
_cell.length_a   1.000
_cell.length_b   1.000
_cell.length_c   1.000
_cell.angle_alpha   90.00
_cell.angle_beta   90.00
_cell.angle_gamma   90.00
#
_symmetry.space_group_name_H-M   'P 1'
#
loop_
_entity.id
_entity.type
_entity.pdbx_description
1 polymer ?
#
loop_
_entity_poly.entity_id
_entity_poly.type
_entity_poly.pdbx_seq_one_letter_code
_entity_poly.pdbx_strand_id
1 'polypeptide(L)'
;MLRTLDLRGQSLSPAELLAAVPRATAARSEALATAARLVDDVASRGEAALREQAEQFDGVTGHDIRVPASHLDEALEQLDPAVRAALEQAIDRVRAAS
;
A
#
# COMPACT_ATOMS: atom_id res chain seq x y z
N MET A 1 22.41 8.73 11.54
CA MET A 1 22.68 8.17 12.88
C MET A 1 21.34 7.80 13.53
N LEU A 2 21.23 6.60 14.09
CA LEU A 2 20.04 6.19 14.86
C LEU A 2 20.11 6.79 16.27
N ARG A 3 18.98 7.32 16.78
CA ARG A 3 18.85 7.88 18.14
C ARG A 3 18.18 6.86 19.05
N THR A 4 18.90 6.37 20.06
CA THR A 4 18.32 5.50 21.10
C THR A 4 17.62 6.35 22.14
N LEU A 5 16.38 6.00 22.49
CA LEU A 5 15.60 6.65 23.54
C LEU A 5 15.22 5.58 24.58
N ASP A 6 15.65 5.75 25.84
CA ASP A 6 15.30 4.85 26.93
C ASP A 6 14.11 5.40 27.72
N LEU A 7 12.97 4.73 27.64
CA LEU A 7 11.71 5.11 28.29
C LEU A 7 11.44 4.28 29.56
N ARG A 8 12.34 3.37 29.95
CA ARG A 8 12.13 2.50 31.11
C ARG A 8 12.11 3.31 32.41
N GLY A 9 11.21 2.94 33.33
CA GLY A 9 11.05 3.60 34.62
C GLY A 9 10.39 4.98 34.58
N GLN A 10 9.98 5.45 33.40
CA GLN A 10 9.29 6.73 33.25
C GLN A 10 7.77 6.52 33.25
N SER A 11 7.04 7.39 33.94
CA SER A 11 5.58 7.48 33.84
C SER A 11 5.25 8.70 32.98
N LEU A 12 4.99 8.46 31.70
CA LEU A 12 4.66 9.50 30.73
C LEU A 12 3.15 9.51 30.48
N SER A 13 2.57 10.70 30.43
CA SER A 13 1.25 10.93 29.86
C SER A 13 1.24 10.61 28.36
N PRO A 14 0.05 10.37 27.75
CA PRO A 14 -0.05 10.15 26.31
C PRO A 14 0.58 11.26 25.45
N ALA A 15 0.51 12.52 25.89
CA ALA A 15 1.10 13.66 25.20
C ALA A 15 2.64 13.61 25.23
N GLU A 16 3.22 13.26 26.38
CA GLU A 16 4.68 13.11 26.54
C GLU A 16 5.22 11.94 25.73
N LEU A 17 4.48 10.82 25.65
CA LEU A 17 4.84 9.68 24.81
C LEU A 17 4.85 10.03 23.31
N LEU A 18 3.84 10.79 22.85
CA LEU A 18 3.76 11.26 21.46
C LEU A 18 4.89 12.26 21.12
N ALA A 19 5.30 13.09 22.07
CA ALA A 19 6.44 13.99 21.90
C ALA A 19 7.78 13.24 21.88
N ALA A 20 7.92 12.19 22.69
CA ALA A 20 9.11 11.34 22.76
C ALA A 20 9.34 10.54 21.47
N VAL A 21 8.25 10.06 20.85
CA VAL A 21 8.24 9.29 19.60
C VAL A 21 7.41 10.04 18.54
N PRO A 22 7.91 11.18 18.04
CA PRO A 22 7.14 12.03 17.14
C PRO A 22 6.92 11.31 15.81
N ARG A 23 5.67 11.29 15.35
CA ARG A 23 5.34 10.86 13.99
C ARG A 23 5.76 11.95 13.02
N ALA A 24 6.34 11.58 11.89
CA ALA A 24 6.62 12.52 10.81
C ALA A 24 5.29 13.07 10.25
N THR A 25 5.14 14.39 10.22
CA THR A 25 3.91 15.06 9.76
C THR A 25 4.09 15.86 8.46
N ALA A 26 5.31 16.32 8.15
CA ALA A 26 5.56 17.28 7.08
C ALA A 26 5.22 16.76 5.67
N ALA A 27 5.51 15.50 5.35
CA ALA A 27 5.23 14.92 4.03
C ALA A 27 3.73 14.62 3.78
N ARG A 28 2.86 14.85 4.77
CA ARG A 28 1.48 14.38 4.74
C ARG A 28 0.54 15.29 3.93
N SER A 29 0.65 16.61 4.09
CA SER A 29 -0.34 17.54 3.52
C SER A 29 -0.28 17.63 2.00
N GLU A 30 0.93 17.68 1.43
CA GLU A 30 1.13 17.71 -0.02
C GLU A 30 0.69 16.39 -0.68
N ALA A 31 1.05 15.26 -0.07
CA ALA A 31 0.62 13.95 -0.53
C ALA A 31 -0.91 13.81 -0.53
N LEU A 32 -1.59 14.32 0.50
CA LEU A 32 -3.06 14.33 0.57
C LEU A 32 -3.69 15.20 -0.51
N ALA A 33 -3.14 16.38 -0.78
CA ALA A 33 -3.65 17.26 -1.84
C ALA A 33 -3.49 16.63 -3.23
N THR A 34 -2.38 15.94 -3.49
CA THR A 34 -2.16 15.22 -4.76
C THR A 34 -3.09 14.01 -4.88
N ALA A 35 -3.22 13.19 -3.83
CA ALA A 35 -4.13 12.05 -3.83
C ALA A 35 -5.60 12.47 -4.06
N ALA A 36 -6.03 13.57 -3.43
CA ALA A 36 -7.38 14.10 -3.62
C ALA A 36 -7.67 14.47 -5.08
N ARG A 37 -6.72 15.10 -5.78
CA ARG A 37 -6.85 15.42 -7.21
C ARG A 37 -6.93 14.16 -8.08
N LEU A 38 -6.08 13.17 -7.83
CA LEU A 38 -6.09 11.91 -8.60
C LEU A 38 -7.43 11.17 -8.45
N VAL A 39 -8.00 11.16 -7.24
CA VAL A 39 -9.31 10.53 -6.98
C VAL A 39 -10.45 11.33 -7.64
N ASP A 40 -10.41 12.66 -7.59
CA ASP A 40 -11.42 13.52 -8.24
C ASP A 40 -11.41 13.38 -9.78
N ASP A 41 -10.22 13.26 -10.37
CA ASP A 41 -10.07 12.97 -11.80
C ASP A 41 -10.71 11.63 -12.18
N VAL A 42 -10.52 10.59 -11.38
CA VAL A 42 -11.15 9.28 -11.61
C VAL A 42 -12.65 9.35 -11.39
N ALA A 43 -13.13 10.07 -10.38
CA ALA A 43 -14.55 10.24 -10.11
C ALA A 43 -15.27 10.97 -11.26
N SER A 44 -14.61 11.94 -11.89
CA SER A 44 -15.18 12.76 -12.97
C SER A 44 -15.02 12.16 -14.36
N ARG A 45 -13.88 11.50 -14.64
CA ARG A 45 -13.52 11.02 -16.01
C ARG A 45 -13.40 9.50 -16.12
N GLY A 46 -13.44 8.77 -15.01
CA GLY A 46 -13.41 7.31 -14.99
C GLY A 46 -12.15 6.72 -15.61
N GLU A 47 -12.35 5.80 -16.56
CA GLU A 47 -11.27 5.03 -17.21
C GLU A 47 -10.22 5.91 -17.91
N ALA A 48 -10.62 7.04 -18.50
CA ALA A 48 -9.68 7.93 -19.18
C ALA A 48 -8.61 8.46 -18.21
N ALA A 49 -9.03 8.87 -17.00
CA ALA A 49 -8.11 9.31 -15.96
C ALA A 49 -7.19 8.18 -15.50
N LEU A 50 -7.72 6.96 -15.32
CA LEU A 50 -6.90 5.81 -14.92
C LEU A 50 -5.81 5.51 -15.95
N ARG A 51 -6.13 5.57 -17.25
CA ARG A 51 -5.16 5.31 -18.32
C ARG A 51 -4.07 6.37 -18.40
N GLU A 52 -4.43 7.64 -18.28
CA GLU A 52 -3.47 8.75 -18.22
C GLU A 52 -2.54 8.63 -17.00
N GLN A 53 -3.10 8.27 -15.83
CA GLN A 53 -2.32 8.07 -14.60
C GLN A 53 -1.36 6.89 -14.73
N ALA A 54 -1.78 5.76 -15.31
CA ALA A 54 -0.91 4.61 -15.55
C ALA A 54 0.21 4.93 -16.56
N GLU A 55 -0.07 5.70 -17.61
CA GLU A 55 0.96 6.17 -18.54
C GLU A 55 1.97 7.07 -17.82
N GLN A 56 1.49 7.98 -16.96
CA GLN A 56 2.35 8.94 -16.26
C GLN A 56 3.23 8.30 -15.18
N PHE A 57 2.66 7.42 -14.35
CA PHE A 57 3.32 6.91 -13.15
C PHE A 57 3.98 5.55 -13.36
N ASP A 58 3.38 4.70 -14.20
CA ASP A 58 3.85 3.34 -14.44
C ASP A 58 4.51 3.20 -15.83
N GLY A 59 4.33 4.18 -16.72
CA GLY A 59 4.93 4.18 -18.06
C GLY A 59 4.28 3.20 -19.04
N VAL A 60 3.06 2.75 -18.77
CA VAL A 60 2.37 1.71 -19.57
C VAL A 60 1.09 2.23 -20.22
N THR A 61 0.82 1.77 -21.44
CA THR A 61 -0.38 2.10 -22.21
C THR A 61 -1.00 0.85 -22.84
N GLY A 62 -2.25 0.94 -23.32
CA GLY A 62 -2.90 -0.14 -24.07
C GLY A 62 -3.22 -1.42 -23.27
N HIS A 63 -3.06 -1.41 -21.95
CA HIS A 63 -3.39 -2.55 -21.09
C HIS A 63 -4.91 -2.64 -20.83
N ASP A 64 -5.38 -3.85 -20.52
CA ASP A 64 -6.73 -4.03 -20.00
C ASP A 64 -6.81 -3.53 -18.56
N ILE A 65 -7.87 -2.77 -18.23
CA ILE A 65 -8.09 -2.27 -16.86
C ILE A 65 -8.33 -3.46 -15.90
N ARG A 66 -9.06 -4.46 -16.37
CA ARG A 66 -9.25 -5.72 -15.64
C ARG A 66 -8.23 -6.72 -16.14
N VAL A 67 -7.44 -7.28 -15.22
CA VAL A 67 -6.51 -8.37 -15.54
C VAL A 67 -7.28 -9.54 -16.19
N PRO A 68 -6.89 -9.96 -17.42
CA PRO A 68 -7.48 -11.12 -18.07
C PRO A 68 -7.32 -12.40 -17.23
N ALA A 69 -8.34 -13.27 -17.24
CA ALA A 69 -8.32 -14.52 -16.46
C ALA A 69 -7.13 -15.42 -16.82
N SER A 70 -6.77 -15.47 -18.11
CA SER A 70 -5.62 -16.26 -18.58
C SER A 70 -4.29 -15.82 -17.94
N HIS A 71 -4.11 -14.52 -17.67
CA HIS A 71 -2.89 -14.04 -17.00
C HIS A 71 -2.86 -14.47 -15.53
N LEU A 72 -4.02 -14.65 -14.88
CA LEU A 72 -4.11 -15.17 -13.51
C LEU A 72 -3.75 -16.65 -13.47
N ASP A 73 -4.28 -17.43 -14.41
CA ASP A 73 -3.99 -18.86 -14.54
C ASP A 73 -2.49 -19.08 -14.81
N GLU A 74 -1.93 -18.35 -15.78
CA GLU A 74 -0.50 -18.41 -16.11
C GLU A 74 0.39 -18.06 -14.91
N ALA A 75 0.06 -16.98 -14.18
CA ALA A 75 0.82 -16.58 -13.01
C ALA A 75 0.79 -17.64 -11.89
N LEU A 76 -0.34 -18.33 -11.72
CA LEU A 76 -0.47 -19.42 -10.75
C LEU A 76 0.32 -20.65 -11.16
N GLU A 77 0.31 -21.00 -12.45
CA GLU A 77 1.08 -22.13 -13.00
C GLU A 77 2.59 -21.91 -12.90
N GLN A 78 3.05 -20.67 -13.10
CA GLN A 78 4.47 -20.31 -13.04
C GLN A 78 4.99 -20.03 -11.62
N LEU A 79 4.11 -20.01 -10.62
CA LEU A 79 4.48 -19.73 -9.24
C LEU A 79 5.34 -20.85 -8.66
N ASP A 80 6.46 -20.49 -8.02
CA ASP A 80 7.31 -21.44 -7.32
C ASP A 80 6.49 -22.27 -6.30
N PRO A 81 6.55 -23.62 -6.32
CA PRO A 81 5.75 -24.46 -5.45
C PRO A 81 5.95 -24.22 -3.95
N ALA A 82 7.16 -23.84 -3.53
CA ALA A 82 7.44 -23.55 -2.13
C ALA A 82 6.83 -22.20 -1.70
N VAL A 83 6.86 -21.20 -2.59
CA VAL A 83 6.17 -19.92 -2.38
C VAL A 83 4.66 -20.12 -2.31
N ARG A 84 4.10 -20.93 -3.23
CA ARG A 84 2.66 -21.26 -3.22
C ARG A 84 2.24 -21.88 -1.89
N ALA A 85 2.94 -22.91 -1.43
CA ALA A 85 2.65 -23.57 -0.17
C ALA A 85 2.73 -22.59 1.02
N ALA A 86 3.71 -21.69 1.04
CA ALA A 86 3.84 -20.68 2.08
C ALA A 86 2.65 -19.69 2.08
N LEU A 87 2.20 -19.24 0.91
CA LEU A 87 1.04 -18.35 0.78
C LEU A 87 -0.26 -19.04 1.22
N GLU A 88 -0.48 -20.29 0.83
CA GLU A 88 -1.65 -21.08 1.25
C GLU A 88 -1.71 -21.23 2.78
N GLN A 89 -0.58 -21.56 3.41
CA GLN A 89 -0.49 -21.62 4.88
C GLN A 89 -0.73 -20.26 5.57
N ALA A 90 -0.24 -19.17 4.98
CA ALA A 90 -0.51 -17.83 5.49
C ALA A 90 -2.00 -17.47 5.41
N ILE A 91 -2.65 -17.79 4.27
CA ILE A 91 -4.08 -17.58 4.05
C ILE A 91 -4.90 -18.34 5.10
N ASP A 92 -4.60 -19.63 5.34
CA ASP A 92 -5.32 -20.45 6.31
C ASP A 92 -5.22 -19.88 7.74
N ARG A 93 -4.03 -19.42 8.13
CA ARG A 93 -3.81 -18.82 9.46
C ARG A 93 -4.55 -17.49 9.63
N VAL A 94 -4.55 -16.64 8.61
CA VAL A 94 -5.28 -15.36 8.65
C VAL A 94 -6.79 -15.60 8.75
N ARG A 95 -7.32 -16.55 7.97
CA ARG A 95 -8.75 -16.94 8.02
C ARG A 95 -9.16 -17.50 9.38
N ALA A 96 -8.28 -18.24 10.05
CA ALA A 96 -8.55 -18.77 11.38
C ALA A 96 -8.55 -17.70 12.48
N ALA A 97 -7.84 -16.58 12.26
CA ALA A 97 -7.66 -15.50 13.23
C ALA A 97 -8.58 -14.28 13.01
N SER A 98 -9.31 -14.24 11.89
CA SER A 98 -10.26 -13.16 11.53
C SER A 98 -11.69 -13.59 11.80
#